data_AF-A0A395N3Q2-F1
#
_entry.id   AF-A0A395N3Q2-F1
#
_cell.length_a   1.000
_cell.length_b   1.000
_cell.length_c   1.000
_cell.angle_alpha   90.00
_cell.angle_beta   90.00
_cell.angle_gamma   90.00
#
_symmetry.space_group_name_H-M   'P 1'
#
loop_
_entity.id
_entity.type
_entity.pdbx_description
1 polymer ?
#
loop_
_entity_poly.entity_id
_entity_poly.type
_entity_poly.pdbx_seq_one_letter_code
_entity_poly.pdbx_strand_id
1 'polypeptide(L)'
;MANGTQTPEGYAPFDLYPYNPSQAPAYAFLGLFGAAGIAHFIMMFPYRSAFPIPMIIGCGMEATAYWFRSRSHDNLRQTLPFLIQNLLVLVAPPFLAATIYMCLGRITRALKAQEISFISLRWITKLFVLIDLVCFVTQTAGAIMSGSEKVEEAKRGQNIIIIGLVLQIFAFALFIFCVLTLQLRIRSNPPVQCLAGVVTHYRRYFIALYCTSGLFLIRNLCDEVKPQCGKCIQFGVWCDFSPQQPRPQASPNPRSESLPRRPGRPRSDWVSWADQIRCHATESAVKQSEHLNAMDLELFHNYMTKTAHTLHDGTQPHLWSEGAPRVGFQHNCILKLLLSLSSYHLAKLKPIDKPRYSLIAETHLTAALQPATVLISCLGGDNSPAAYLTSVLICFVALAKGPSPGNLLLTNIEGHVSWLHLLRGVRSVVEVAGWSAVFSGMLVEYAPIPSGDISEDSTPTDTALIVEGIEDWRSSLIDISHAITRTTEEKLKNAYEDELEVLMSCFERTFGKGKDAALDAVGKLEDVISWVYQLGDDYMEGLCQRDLIPMVILGHFCVLLRTVEVRHWFMHEWASHIIKEILAISQDSRQWLSWPLSYLKLQE
;
A
#
# COMPACT_ATOMS: atom_id res chain seq x y z
N MET A 1 -5.61 26.67 -43.08
CA MET A 1 -6.04 25.59 -42.18
C MET A 1 -5.03 25.48 -41.05
N ALA A 2 -5.28 26.13 -39.92
CA ALA A 2 -4.49 26.00 -38.70
C ALA A 2 -5.33 26.55 -37.53
N ASN A 3 -6.08 25.68 -36.86
CA ASN A 3 -6.58 25.96 -35.52
C ASN A 3 -5.95 24.91 -34.60
N GLY A 4 -4.70 25.17 -34.23
CA GLY A 4 -4.01 24.42 -33.19
C GLY A 4 -4.60 24.83 -31.84
N THR A 5 -5.39 23.94 -31.26
CA THR A 5 -5.73 23.98 -29.84
C THR A 5 -4.44 23.78 -29.03
N GLN A 6 -3.77 24.88 -28.70
CA GLN A 6 -2.63 24.87 -27.77
C GLN A 6 -3.16 24.43 -26.41
N THR A 7 -2.92 23.17 -26.06
CA THR A 7 -3.08 22.70 -24.69
C THR A 7 -2.12 23.49 -23.80
N PRO A 8 -2.58 24.05 -22.66
CA PRO A 8 -1.72 24.81 -21.76
C PRO A 8 -0.54 23.94 -21.30
N GLU A 9 0.66 24.51 -21.33
CA GLU A 9 1.87 23.80 -20.91
C GLU A 9 1.80 23.39 -19.43
N GLY A 10 2.24 22.16 -19.13
CA GLY A 10 2.26 21.58 -17.78
C GLY A 10 1.06 20.69 -17.44
N TYR A 11 0.16 20.46 -18.40
CA TYR A 11 -1.08 19.68 -18.22
C TYR A 11 -1.32 18.63 -19.32
N ALA A 12 -0.45 18.56 -20.34
CA ALA A 12 -0.56 17.56 -21.38
C ALA A 12 0.16 16.26 -20.97
N PRO A 13 -0.36 15.07 -21.33
CA PRO A 13 0.26 13.78 -20.99
C PRO A 13 1.66 13.54 -21.60
N PHE A 14 2.10 14.44 -22.49
CA PHE A 14 3.43 14.45 -23.12
C PHE A 14 4.36 15.54 -22.57
N ASP A 15 3.94 16.30 -21.55
CA ASP A 15 4.80 17.29 -20.89
C ASP A 15 5.80 16.58 -19.95
N LEU A 16 7.07 17.01 -19.99
CA LEU A 16 8.16 16.38 -19.22
C LEU A 16 8.04 16.62 -17.71
N TYR A 17 7.42 17.74 -17.34
CA TYR A 17 7.02 18.02 -15.97
C TYR A 17 5.50 17.91 -15.88
N PRO A 18 4.96 17.17 -14.89
CA PRO A 18 3.52 17.12 -14.62
C PRO A 18 3.00 18.39 -13.89
N TYR A 19 3.82 19.43 -13.82
CA TYR A 19 3.55 20.71 -13.17
C TYR A 19 4.44 21.80 -13.78
N ASN A 20 4.09 23.07 -13.61
CA ASN A 20 4.98 24.17 -13.96
C ASN A 20 6.01 24.44 -12.84
N PRO A 21 7.33 24.20 -13.05
CA PRO A 21 8.33 24.38 -12.00
C PRO A 21 8.41 25.84 -11.56
N SER A 22 8.21 26.13 -10.27
CA SER A 22 8.25 27.51 -9.77
C SER A 22 9.64 28.14 -9.88
N GLN A 23 9.72 29.33 -10.46
CA GLN A 23 10.99 30.07 -10.61
C GLN A 23 11.56 30.55 -9.27
N ALA A 24 10.70 30.98 -8.33
CA ALA A 24 11.17 31.62 -7.10
C ALA A 24 12.01 30.66 -6.22
N PRO A 25 11.57 29.42 -5.91
CA PRO A 25 12.40 28.45 -5.21
C PRO A 25 13.66 28.06 -6.00
N ALA A 26 13.57 27.93 -7.32
CA ALA A 26 14.71 27.58 -8.15
C ALA A 26 15.83 28.64 -8.06
N TYR A 27 15.48 29.93 -8.16
CA TYR A 27 16.45 31.02 -7.97
C TYR A 27 16.98 31.11 -6.54
N ALA A 28 16.15 30.83 -5.53
CA ALA A 28 16.59 30.80 -4.15
C ALA A 28 17.66 29.72 -3.91
N PHE A 29 17.44 28.48 -4.39
CA PHE A 29 18.42 27.40 -4.26
C PHE A 29 19.66 27.63 -5.14
N LEU A 30 19.50 28.16 -6.35
CA LEU A 30 20.62 28.61 -7.19
C LEU A 30 21.50 29.61 -6.43
N GLY A 31 20.89 30.62 -5.81
CA GLY A 31 21.59 31.63 -5.01
C GLY A 31 22.31 31.02 -3.80
N LEU A 32 21.66 30.12 -3.06
CA LEU A 32 22.23 29.47 -1.89
C LEU A 32 23.43 28.60 -2.24
N PHE A 33 23.30 27.69 -3.21
CA PHE A 33 24.40 26.82 -3.64
C PHE A 33 25.52 27.61 -4.33
N GLY A 34 25.17 28.61 -5.14
CA GLY A 34 26.14 29.50 -5.78
C GLY A 34 26.94 30.30 -4.76
N ALA A 35 26.27 30.93 -3.78
CA ALA A 35 26.94 31.68 -2.71
C ALA A 35 27.82 30.77 -1.85
N ALA A 36 27.34 29.57 -1.49
CA ALA A 36 28.13 28.61 -0.74
C ALA A 36 29.37 28.14 -1.52
N GLY A 37 29.22 27.82 -2.81
CA GLY A 37 30.32 27.41 -3.68
C GLY A 37 31.37 28.51 -3.85
N ILE A 38 30.94 29.74 -4.11
CA ILE A 38 31.82 30.91 -4.24
C ILE A 38 32.54 31.21 -2.92
N ALA A 39 31.83 31.17 -1.79
CA ALA A 39 32.43 31.40 -0.48
C ALA A 39 33.55 30.39 -0.19
N HIS A 40 33.31 29.10 -0.44
CA HIS A 40 34.32 28.06 -0.23
C HIS A 40 35.45 28.12 -1.24
N PHE A 41 35.19 28.55 -2.48
CA PHE A 41 36.20 28.81 -3.48
C PHE A 41 37.12 29.97 -3.06
N ILE A 42 36.56 31.09 -2.59
CA ILE A 42 37.34 32.23 -2.09
C ILE A 42 38.14 31.83 -0.85
N MET A 43 37.53 31.11 0.10
CA MET A 43 38.20 30.64 1.33
C MET A 43 39.33 29.64 1.05
N MET A 44 39.31 28.92 -0.07
CA MET A 44 40.36 27.95 -0.43
C MET A 44 41.76 28.58 -0.51
N PHE A 45 41.86 29.82 -1.00
CA PHE A 45 43.13 30.54 -1.21
C PHE A 45 43.78 31.05 0.09
N PRO A 46 43.12 31.84 0.97
CA PRO A 46 43.73 32.33 2.20
C PRO A 46 44.09 31.19 3.15
N TYR A 47 43.26 30.14 3.22
CA TYR A 47 43.54 28.96 4.06
C TYR A 47 44.48 27.94 3.40
N ARG A 48 44.91 28.16 2.15
CA ARG A 48 45.79 27.27 1.36
C ARG A 48 45.37 25.80 1.45
N SER A 49 44.07 25.54 1.29
CA SER A 49 43.50 24.24 1.59
C SER A 49 42.59 23.72 0.49
N ALA A 50 43.08 22.77 -0.29
CA ALA A 50 42.38 22.18 -1.45
C ALA A 50 41.31 21.13 -1.09
N PHE A 51 41.02 20.89 0.19
CA PHE A 51 40.05 19.85 0.57
C PHE A 51 38.58 20.11 0.16
N PRO A 52 38.07 21.35 -0.01
CA PRO A 52 36.65 21.57 -0.32
C PRO A 52 36.39 21.54 -1.83
N ILE A 53 37.36 21.14 -2.67
CA ILE A 53 37.19 21.04 -4.13
C ILE A 53 35.96 20.18 -4.51
N PRO A 54 35.74 18.97 -3.93
CA PRO A 54 34.54 18.20 -4.24
C PRO A 54 33.27 18.96 -3.89
N MET A 55 33.25 19.67 -2.76
CA MET A 55 32.09 20.48 -2.37
C MET A 55 31.81 21.61 -3.37
N ILE A 56 32.84 22.29 -3.85
CA ILE A 56 32.71 23.36 -4.85
C ILE A 56 32.11 22.80 -6.14
N ILE A 57 32.58 21.62 -6.59
CA ILE A 57 32.03 20.92 -7.75
C ILE A 57 30.55 20.58 -7.50
N GLY A 58 30.23 19.94 -6.36
CA GLY A 58 28.86 19.58 -6.01
C GLY A 58 27.91 20.79 -5.93
N CYS A 59 28.34 21.89 -5.31
CA CYS A 59 27.59 23.15 -5.29
C CYS A 59 27.39 23.73 -6.70
N GLY A 60 28.41 23.64 -7.57
CA GLY A 60 28.29 24.06 -8.97
C GLY A 60 27.29 23.23 -9.77
N MET A 61 27.26 21.91 -9.53
CA MET A 61 26.28 21.00 -10.15
C MET A 61 24.86 21.31 -9.69
N GLU A 62 24.62 21.45 -8.39
CA GLU A 62 23.30 21.83 -7.83
C GLU A 62 22.86 23.20 -8.35
N ALA A 63 23.74 24.22 -8.31
CA ALA A 63 23.45 25.54 -8.83
C ALA A 63 23.03 25.48 -10.32
N THR A 64 23.81 24.78 -11.14
CA THR A 64 23.51 24.62 -12.57
C THR A 64 22.19 23.87 -12.77
N ALA A 65 21.90 22.86 -11.96
CA ALA A 65 20.63 22.13 -12.03
C ALA A 65 19.43 23.03 -11.73
N TYR A 66 19.50 23.84 -10.66
CA TYR A 66 18.44 24.78 -10.32
C TYR A 66 18.29 25.92 -11.35
N TRP A 67 19.36 26.28 -12.04
CA TRP A 67 19.28 27.19 -13.19
C TRP A 67 18.53 26.56 -14.38
N PHE A 68 18.80 25.30 -14.73
CA PHE A 68 18.02 24.61 -15.75
C PHE A 68 16.57 24.36 -15.33
N ARG A 69 16.32 24.16 -14.03
CA ARG A 69 14.97 24.09 -13.46
C ARG A 69 14.21 25.39 -13.60
N SER A 70 14.85 26.54 -13.35
CA SER A 70 14.20 27.84 -13.57
C SER A 70 13.92 28.08 -15.05
N ARG A 71 14.84 27.67 -15.95
CA ARG A 71 14.63 27.79 -17.40
C ARG A 71 13.52 26.89 -17.94
N SER A 72 13.27 25.76 -17.27
CA SER A 72 12.18 24.85 -17.60
C SER A 72 10.80 25.42 -17.27
N HIS A 73 10.71 26.51 -16.50
CA HIS A 73 9.45 27.22 -16.26
C HIS A 73 8.89 27.86 -17.52
N ASP A 74 9.78 28.42 -18.35
CA ASP A 74 9.39 29.16 -19.55
C ASP A 74 9.17 28.23 -20.76
N ASN A 75 9.70 27.00 -20.72
CA ASN A 75 9.69 26.03 -21.82
C ASN A 75 9.57 24.60 -21.27
N LEU A 76 8.34 24.21 -20.92
CA LEU A 76 8.04 22.94 -20.23
C LEU A 76 8.28 21.68 -21.06
N ARG A 77 8.25 21.80 -22.38
CA ARG A 77 8.38 20.69 -23.35
C ARG A 77 9.80 20.48 -23.85
N GLN A 78 10.76 21.27 -23.38
CA GLN A 78 12.15 21.14 -23.80
C GLN A 78 12.84 20.00 -23.03
N THR A 79 13.17 18.92 -23.72
CA THR A 79 13.79 17.71 -23.14
C THR A 79 15.13 17.96 -22.50
N LEU A 80 15.94 18.84 -23.10
CA LEU A 80 17.33 19.02 -22.69
C LEU A 80 17.47 19.67 -21.29
N PRO A 81 16.80 20.79 -20.95
CA PRO A 81 16.81 21.33 -19.58
C PRO A 81 16.36 20.32 -18.53
N PHE A 82 15.27 19.58 -18.80
CA PHE A 82 14.75 18.54 -17.89
C PHE A 82 15.76 17.42 -17.66
N LEU A 83 16.44 16.95 -18.71
CA LEU A 83 17.44 15.90 -18.59
C LEU A 83 18.67 16.39 -17.81
N ILE A 84 19.14 17.60 -18.10
CA ILE A 84 20.33 18.17 -17.45
C ILE A 84 20.07 18.42 -15.95
N GLN A 85 18.95 19.02 -15.56
CA GLN A 85 18.66 19.21 -14.14
C GLN A 85 18.58 17.87 -13.39
N ASN A 86 17.93 16.85 -13.97
CA ASN A 86 17.74 15.57 -13.31
C ASN A 86 19.08 14.82 -13.14
N LEU A 87 19.93 14.87 -14.19
CA LEU A 87 21.27 14.30 -14.13
C LEU A 87 22.13 15.02 -13.08
N LEU A 88 22.17 16.36 -13.09
CA LEU A 88 23.04 17.11 -12.18
C LEU A 88 22.62 16.99 -10.70
N VAL A 89 21.32 16.97 -10.39
CA VAL A 89 20.82 16.72 -9.02
C VAL A 89 21.18 15.30 -8.54
N LEU A 90 21.19 14.33 -9.46
CA LEU A 90 21.57 12.94 -9.15
C LEU A 90 23.09 12.79 -8.94
N VAL A 91 23.91 13.53 -9.68
CA VAL A 91 25.38 13.41 -9.64
C VAL A 91 26.05 14.24 -8.54
N ALA A 92 25.46 15.38 -8.14
CA ALA A 92 26.02 16.25 -7.11
C ALA A 92 26.27 15.62 -5.71
N PRO A 93 25.43 14.71 -5.19
CA PRO A 93 25.49 14.28 -3.78
C PRO A 93 26.78 13.53 -3.39
N PRO A 94 27.32 12.59 -4.19
CA PRO A 94 28.62 11.97 -3.94
C PRO A 94 29.76 12.97 -3.72
N PHE A 95 29.77 14.09 -4.43
CA PHE A 95 30.80 15.12 -4.26
C PHE A 95 30.70 15.86 -2.92
N LEU A 96 29.46 16.15 -2.50
CA LEU A 96 29.21 16.76 -1.20
C LEU A 96 29.54 15.76 -0.07
N ALA A 97 29.15 14.49 -0.22
CA ALA A 97 29.46 13.39 0.70
C ALA A 97 30.97 13.16 0.88
N ALA A 98 31.72 13.16 -0.23
CA ALA A 98 33.18 13.04 -0.21
C ALA A 98 33.83 14.10 0.69
N THR A 99 33.29 15.33 0.70
CA THR A 99 33.80 16.41 1.56
C THR A 99 33.55 16.12 3.05
N ILE A 100 32.37 15.57 3.39
CA ILE A 100 32.05 15.16 4.77
C ILE A 100 33.04 14.08 5.24
N TYR A 101 33.35 13.10 4.39
CA TYR A 101 34.31 12.05 4.70
C TYR A 101 35.73 12.59 4.88
N MET A 102 36.13 13.59 4.09
CA MET A 102 37.40 14.29 4.25
C MET A 102 37.46 15.13 5.54
N CYS A 103 36.35 15.77 5.93
CA CYS A 103 36.25 16.54 7.17
C CYS A 103 36.55 15.68 8.39
N LEU A 104 35.98 14.46 8.47
CA LEU A 104 36.32 13.49 9.51
C LEU A 104 37.83 13.22 9.53
N GLY A 105 38.41 12.96 8.36
CA GLY A 105 39.84 12.72 8.19
C GLY A 105 40.73 13.84 8.75
N ARG A 106 40.31 15.10 8.58
CA ARG A 106 41.02 16.28 9.06
C ARG A 106 40.84 16.52 10.55
N ILE A 107 39.63 16.34 11.08
CA ILE A 107 39.34 16.50 12.50
C ILE A 107 40.19 15.53 13.32
N THR A 108 40.24 14.26 12.93
CA THR A 108 41.07 13.27 13.64
C THR A 108 42.56 13.58 13.57
N ARG A 109 43.06 14.12 12.44
CA ARG A 109 44.47 14.54 12.32
C ARG A 109 44.77 15.75 13.19
N ALA A 110 43.85 16.71 13.25
CA ALA A 110 43.96 17.91 14.09
C ALA A 110 43.95 17.58 15.60
N LEU A 111 43.33 16.45 15.98
CA LEU A 111 43.30 15.92 17.35
C LEU A 111 44.43 14.92 17.64
N LYS A 112 45.31 14.61 16.66
CA LYS A 112 46.32 13.54 16.74
C LYS A 112 45.74 12.19 17.19
N ALA A 113 44.47 11.92 16.88
CA ALA A 113 43.76 10.71 17.28
C ALA A 113 43.88 9.58 16.24
N GLN A 114 44.92 9.58 15.40
CA GLN A 114 45.08 8.62 14.30
C GLN A 114 45.29 7.18 14.80
N GLU A 115 46.01 7.01 15.89
CA GLU A 115 46.32 5.69 16.50
C GLU A 115 45.11 5.08 17.24
N ILE A 116 44.16 5.94 17.67
CA ILE A 116 42.96 5.53 18.40
C ILE A 116 41.83 5.11 17.42
N SER A 117 41.92 5.56 16.16
CA SER A 117 40.96 5.24 15.11
C SER A 117 41.05 3.77 14.70
N PHE A 118 39.91 3.06 14.70
CA PHE A 118 39.83 1.63 14.35
C PHE A 118 40.26 1.34 12.91
N ILE A 119 40.06 2.29 12.00
CA ILE A 119 40.37 2.15 10.58
C ILE A 119 41.26 3.31 10.19
N SER A 120 42.29 3.03 9.37
CA SER A 120 43.13 4.08 8.83
C SER A 120 42.29 5.05 7.97
N LEU A 121 42.31 6.32 8.35
CA LEU A 121 41.42 7.34 7.78
C LEU A 121 41.57 7.53 6.27
N ARG A 122 42.74 7.17 5.72
CA ARG A 122 43.01 7.24 4.28
C ARG A 122 42.17 6.22 3.50
N TRP A 123 41.84 5.09 4.12
CA TRP A 123 41.03 4.05 3.50
C TRP A 123 39.54 4.29 3.70
N ILE A 124 39.13 4.89 4.84
CA ILE A 124 37.73 5.33 5.06
C ILE A 124 37.25 6.22 3.92
N THR A 125 37.97 7.31 3.61
CA THR A 125 37.53 8.24 2.57
C THR A 125 37.47 7.57 1.20
N LYS A 126 38.44 6.71 0.87
CA LYS A 126 38.45 5.99 -0.42
C LYS A 126 37.30 4.98 -0.53
N LEU A 127 37.04 4.23 0.53
CA LEU A 127 35.99 3.22 0.59
C LEU A 127 34.62 3.85 0.40
N PHE A 128 34.29 4.88 1.17
CA PHE A 128 32.97 5.50 1.08
C PHE A 128 32.75 6.25 -0.24
N VAL A 129 33.77 6.91 -0.78
CA VAL A 129 33.69 7.52 -2.11
C VAL A 129 33.49 6.46 -3.21
N LEU A 130 34.12 5.29 -3.09
CA LEU A 130 33.91 4.19 -4.03
C LEU A 130 32.49 3.63 -3.93
N ILE A 131 31.95 3.47 -2.71
CA ILE A 131 30.57 3.02 -2.51
C ILE A 131 29.60 4.03 -3.13
N ASP A 132 29.76 5.33 -2.86
CA ASP A 132 28.91 6.37 -3.45
C ASP A 132 29.02 6.40 -4.98
N LEU A 133 30.20 6.15 -5.55
CA LEU A 133 30.39 6.03 -6.99
C LEU A 133 29.61 4.84 -7.56
N VAL A 134 29.62 3.69 -6.88
CA VAL A 134 28.85 2.51 -7.28
C VAL A 134 27.35 2.81 -7.19
N CYS A 135 26.89 3.41 -6.09
CA CYS A 135 25.49 3.83 -5.92
C CYS A 135 25.04 4.79 -7.03
N PHE A 136 25.91 5.75 -7.38
CA PHE A 136 25.65 6.69 -8.47
C PHE A 136 25.52 5.99 -9.83
N VAL A 137 26.44 5.05 -10.14
CA VAL A 137 26.41 4.31 -11.40
C VAL A 137 25.16 3.43 -11.49
N THR A 138 24.78 2.74 -10.41
CA THR A 138 23.58 1.91 -10.38
C THR A 138 22.32 2.78 -10.51
N GLN A 139 22.20 3.88 -9.78
CA GLN A 139 21.06 4.79 -9.89
C GLN A 139 20.93 5.40 -11.29
N THR A 140 22.04 5.83 -11.90
CA THR A 140 22.04 6.38 -13.26
C THR A 140 21.64 5.31 -14.30
N ALA A 141 22.22 4.11 -14.21
CA ALA A 141 21.87 2.99 -15.09
C ALA A 141 20.40 2.59 -14.94
N GLY A 142 19.92 2.48 -13.70
CA GLY A 142 18.52 2.19 -13.39
C GLY A 142 17.57 3.26 -13.91
N ALA A 143 17.92 4.55 -13.79
CA ALA A 143 17.13 5.68 -14.31
C ALA A 143 17.02 5.66 -15.83
N ILE A 144 18.10 5.36 -16.55
CA ILE A 144 18.10 5.21 -18.01
C ILE A 144 17.20 4.04 -18.42
N MET A 145 17.35 2.88 -17.77
CA MET A 145 16.54 1.68 -18.06
C MET A 145 15.06 1.86 -17.73
N SER A 146 14.75 2.64 -16.68
CA SER A 146 13.37 2.97 -16.28
C SER A 146 12.62 3.79 -17.32
N GLY A 147 13.33 4.41 -18.28
CA GLY A 147 12.75 5.13 -19.41
C GLY A 147 12.46 4.27 -20.65
N SER A 148 12.69 2.94 -20.58
CA SER A 148 12.38 2.02 -21.69
C SER A 148 10.86 1.88 -21.90
N GLU A 149 10.44 1.73 -23.15
CA GLU A 149 9.03 1.47 -23.51
C GLU A 149 8.57 0.07 -23.06
N LYS A 150 9.50 -0.86 -22.81
CA LYS A 150 9.19 -2.21 -22.35
C LYS A 150 9.00 -2.23 -20.83
N VAL A 151 7.83 -2.67 -20.38
CA VAL A 151 7.43 -2.72 -18.96
C VAL A 151 8.43 -3.50 -18.09
N GLU A 152 8.91 -4.66 -18.56
CA GLU A 152 9.88 -5.48 -17.81
C GLU A 152 11.24 -4.81 -17.64
N GLU A 153 11.74 -4.14 -18.68
CA GLU A 153 13.01 -3.40 -18.61
C GLU A 153 12.87 -2.16 -17.71
N ALA A 154 11.71 -1.48 -17.78
CA ALA A 154 11.41 -0.34 -16.93
C ALA A 154 11.33 -0.75 -15.45
N LYS A 155 10.66 -1.87 -15.14
CA LYS A 155 10.55 -2.41 -13.78
C LYS A 155 11.91 -2.87 -13.24
N ARG A 156 12.73 -3.51 -14.08
CA ARG A 156 14.12 -3.86 -13.73
C ARG A 156 14.96 -2.61 -13.46
N GLY A 157 14.79 -1.56 -14.26
CA GLY A 157 15.41 -0.26 -14.04
C GLY A 157 15.07 0.33 -12.67
N GLN A 158 13.79 0.33 -12.30
CA GLN A 158 13.34 0.82 -10.99
C GLN A 158 13.97 0.04 -9.83
N ASN A 159 14.03 -1.29 -9.93
CA ASN A 159 14.68 -2.12 -8.91
C ASN A 159 16.17 -1.77 -8.74
N ILE A 160 16.88 -1.51 -9.84
CA ILE A 160 18.30 -1.11 -9.79
C ILE A 160 18.47 0.24 -9.07
N ILE A 161 17.56 1.20 -9.29
CA ILE A 161 17.57 2.50 -8.57
C ILE A 161 17.41 2.27 -7.07
N ILE A 162 16.41 1.47 -6.67
CA ILE A 162 16.13 1.16 -5.25
C ILE A 162 17.35 0.50 -4.58
N ILE A 163 17.99 -0.46 -5.25
CA ILE A 163 19.21 -1.10 -4.74
C ILE A 163 20.32 -0.07 -4.48
N GLY A 164 20.52 0.88 -5.41
CA GLY A 164 21.50 1.95 -5.26
C GLY A 164 21.19 2.88 -4.08
N LEU A 165 19.92 3.21 -3.85
CA LEU A 165 19.49 4.04 -2.71
C LEU A 165 19.69 3.33 -1.37
N VAL A 166 19.33 2.04 -1.28
CA VAL A 166 19.51 1.23 -0.07
C VAL A 166 20.99 1.10 0.29
N LEU A 167 21.85 0.83 -0.70
CA LEU A 167 23.30 0.76 -0.51
C LEU A 167 23.87 2.09 0.00
N GLN A 168 23.36 3.21 -0.52
CA GLN A 168 23.77 4.55 -0.09
C GLN A 168 23.35 4.86 1.36
N ILE A 169 22.11 4.52 1.75
CA ILE A 169 21.64 4.66 3.14
C ILE A 169 22.52 3.83 4.09
N PHE A 170 22.81 2.57 3.71
CA PHE A 170 23.68 1.70 4.48
C PHE A 170 25.10 2.28 4.64
N ALA A 171 25.68 2.84 3.57
CA ALA A 171 26.99 3.49 3.61
C ALA A 171 27.02 4.68 4.58
N PHE A 172 26.01 5.55 4.55
CA PHE A 172 25.90 6.68 5.48
C PHE A 172 25.69 6.24 6.93
N ALA A 173 24.88 5.20 7.17
CA ALA A 173 24.70 4.64 8.50
C ALA A 173 26.03 4.10 9.07
N LEU A 174 26.80 3.36 8.25
CA LEU A 174 28.12 2.86 8.62
C LEU A 174 29.12 4.01 8.88
N PHE A 175 29.06 5.09 8.11
CA PHE A 175 29.87 6.28 8.35
C PHE A 175 29.54 6.94 9.70
N ILE A 176 28.25 7.15 10.01
CA ILE A 176 27.81 7.69 11.31
C ILE A 176 28.29 6.80 12.45
N PHE A 177 28.20 5.47 12.30
CA PHE A 177 28.71 4.52 13.28
C PHE A 177 30.24 4.66 13.49
N CYS A 178 31.00 4.88 12.42
CA CYS A 178 32.44 5.14 12.49
C CYS A 178 32.75 6.46 13.23
N VAL A 179 32.00 7.53 12.95
CA VAL A 179 32.12 8.82 13.66
C VAL A 179 31.80 8.66 15.14
N LEU A 180 30.74 7.92 15.48
CA LEU A 180 30.34 7.63 16.86
C LEU A 180 31.41 6.84 17.61
N THR A 181 31.90 5.77 17.00
CA THR A 181 32.97 4.94 17.60
C THR A 181 34.22 5.77 17.87
N LEU A 182 34.62 6.61 16.92
CA LEU A 182 35.75 7.51 17.10
C LEU A 182 35.50 8.52 18.23
N GLN A 183 34.32 9.14 18.29
CA GLN A 183 33.99 10.11 19.33
C GLN A 183 33.98 9.47 20.72
N LEU A 184 33.39 8.28 20.87
CA LEU A 184 33.37 7.54 22.13
C LEU A 184 34.78 7.20 22.59
N ARG A 185 35.66 6.75 21.68
CA ARG A 185 37.05 6.48 22.01
C ARG A 185 37.84 7.73 22.39
N ILE A 186 37.62 8.86 21.71
CA ILE A 186 38.22 10.15 22.09
C ILE A 186 37.73 10.59 23.47
N ARG A 187 36.48 10.29 23.85
CA ARG A 187 35.95 10.60 25.18
C ARG A 187 36.55 9.71 26.27
N SER A 188 36.74 8.42 25.99
CA SER A 188 37.34 7.46 26.93
C SER A 188 38.85 7.66 27.07
N ASN A 189 39.56 7.92 25.96
CA ASN A 189 41.00 8.11 25.89
C ASN A 189 41.30 9.46 25.21
N PRO A 190 41.14 10.59 25.93
CA PRO A 190 41.33 11.91 25.35
C PRO A 190 42.78 12.12 24.90
N PRO A 191 43.03 12.47 23.62
CA PRO A 191 44.38 12.70 23.14
C PRO A 191 44.97 13.97 23.77
N VAL A 192 46.30 14.03 23.86
CA VAL A 192 47.04 15.10 24.55
C VAL A 192 46.63 16.51 24.11
N GLN A 193 46.27 16.70 22.83
CA GLN A 193 45.81 17.98 22.29
C GLN A 193 44.43 18.42 22.81
N CYS A 194 43.55 17.48 23.17
CA CYS A 194 42.29 17.76 23.84
C CYS A 194 42.54 18.20 25.29
N LEU A 195 43.45 17.53 26.01
CA LEU A 195 43.80 17.90 27.39
C LEU A 195 44.50 19.25 27.46
N ALA A 196 45.37 19.53 26.49
CA ALA A 196 46.13 20.78 26.42
C ALA A 196 45.26 22.00 26.03
N GLY A 197 43.96 21.83 25.79
CA GLY A 197 43.05 22.92 25.42
C GLY A 197 43.35 23.57 24.05
N VAL A 198 44.24 22.98 23.24
CA VAL A 198 44.63 23.52 21.93
C VAL A 198 43.46 23.48 20.94
N VAL A 199 42.57 22.49 21.08
CA VAL A 199 41.33 22.39 20.30
C VAL A 199 40.13 22.41 21.24
N THR A 200 39.74 23.61 21.69
CA THR A 200 38.70 23.82 22.72
C THR A 200 37.29 23.41 22.30
N HIS A 201 36.98 23.45 21.01
CA HIS A 201 35.60 23.27 20.51
C HIS A 201 35.40 22.06 19.60
N TYR A 202 36.20 21.00 19.76
CA TYR A 202 36.13 19.82 18.88
C TYR A 202 34.74 19.16 18.83
N ARG A 203 33.98 19.21 19.93
CA ARG A 203 32.60 18.69 20.00
C ARG A 203 31.66 19.36 19.01
N ARG A 204 31.86 20.64 18.68
CA ARG A 204 31.05 21.37 17.68
C ARG A 204 31.24 20.78 16.28
N TYR A 205 32.47 20.37 15.93
CA TYR A 205 32.74 19.72 14.65
C TYR A 205 32.08 18.35 14.53
N PHE A 206 32.05 17.56 15.61
CA PHE A 206 31.31 16.29 15.63
C PHE A 206 29.80 16.50 15.52
N ILE A 207 29.23 17.48 16.23
CA ILE A 207 27.80 17.83 16.10
C ILE A 207 27.49 18.25 14.66
N ALA A 208 28.32 19.09 14.04
CA ALA A 208 28.16 19.47 12.64
C ALA A 208 28.21 18.26 11.70
N LEU A 209 29.13 17.30 11.93
CA LEU A 209 29.19 16.05 11.17
C LEU A 209 27.94 15.19 11.34
N TYR A 210 27.37 15.06 12.54
CA TYR A 210 26.13 14.30 12.74
C TYR A 210 24.93 14.99 12.11
N CYS A 211 24.79 16.30 12.30
CA CYS A 211 23.70 17.07 11.69
C CYS A 211 23.75 16.96 10.17
N THR A 212 24.92 17.17 9.56
CA THR A 212 25.09 17.07 8.10
C THR A 212 24.85 15.64 7.60
N SER A 213 25.43 14.62 8.24
CA SER A 213 25.21 13.22 7.86
C SER A 213 23.74 12.78 8.03
N GLY A 214 23.07 13.27 9.07
CA GLY A 214 21.65 13.03 9.30
C GLY A 214 20.77 13.69 8.24
N LEU A 215 21.06 14.93 7.84
CA LEU A 215 20.36 15.61 6.73
C LEU A 215 20.56 14.86 5.40
N PHE A 216 21.76 14.34 5.14
CA PHE A 216 22.02 13.47 3.99
C PHE A 216 21.21 12.18 4.04
N LEU A 217 21.13 11.53 5.21
CA LEU A 217 20.32 10.33 5.38
C LEU A 217 18.82 10.62 5.23
N ILE A 218 18.33 11.77 5.71
CA ILE A 218 16.95 12.21 5.51
C ILE A 218 16.65 12.42 4.03
N ARG A 219 17.58 13.04 3.29
CA ARG A 219 17.50 13.25 1.84
C ARG A 219 17.43 11.90 1.10
N ASN A 220 18.26 10.93 1.46
CA ASN A 220 18.28 9.60 0.82
C ASN A 220 17.11 8.69 1.24
N LEU A 221 16.54 8.90 2.42
CA LEU A 221 15.32 8.25 2.93
C LEU A 221 14.05 9.02 2.49
N CYS A 222 14.15 9.91 1.52
CA CYS A 222 12.97 10.38 0.81
C CYS A 222 12.82 9.40 -0.34
N ASP A 223 11.88 8.47 -0.24
CA ASP A 223 11.94 7.22 -1.02
C ASP A 223 11.78 7.42 -2.54
N GLU A 224 11.58 8.66 -3.02
CA GLU A 224 11.31 9.06 -4.42
C GLU A 224 10.26 8.18 -5.13
N VAL A 225 9.53 7.35 -4.37
CA VAL A 225 8.50 6.45 -4.85
C VAL A 225 7.39 7.31 -5.42
N LYS A 226 7.16 7.17 -6.72
CA LYS A 226 5.99 7.73 -7.38
C LYS A 226 4.79 6.85 -7.04
N PRO A 227 3.61 7.43 -6.77
CA PRO A 227 3.25 8.84 -6.91
C PRO A 227 3.49 9.72 -5.66
N GLN A 228 3.81 9.19 -4.48
CA GLN A 228 4.02 9.98 -3.26
C GLN A 228 5.11 9.39 -2.37
N CYS A 229 6.01 10.25 -1.88
CA CYS A 229 7.11 9.86 -1.01
C CYS A 229 6.61 9.41 0.38
N GLY A 230 7.20 8.34 0.95
CA GLY A 230 6.76 7.75 2.22
C GLY A 230 6.72 8.74 3.41
N LYS A 231 7.66 9.69 3.46
CA LYS A 231 7.64 10.78 4.45
C LYS A 231 6.56 11.82 4.22
N CYS A 232 6.24 12.12 2.96
CA CYS A 232 5.19 13.06 2.60
C CYS A 232 3.84 12.54 3.09
N ILE A 233 3.64 11.23 2.96
CA ILE A 233 2.50 10.49 3.52
C ILE A 233 2.54 10.51 5.05
N GLN A 234 3.69 10.27 5.66
CA GLN A 234 3.84 10.21 7.13
C GLN A 234 3.62 11.57 7.82
N PHE A 235 4.07 12.66 7.21
CA PHE A 235 3.98 14.02 7.77
C PHE A 235 2.78 14.81 7.25
N GLY A 236 1.95 14.23 6.38
CA GLY A 236 0.76 14.87 5.83
C GLY A 236 1.06 16.16 5.05
N VAL A 237 2.26 16.25 4.47
CA VAL A 237 2.70 17.41 3.68
C VAL A 237 2.57 17.10 2.19
N TRP A 238 2.17 18.11 1.42
CA TRP A 238 1.97 17.98 -0.02
C TRP A 238 3.26 17.51 -0.70
N CYS A 239 3.16 16.39 -1.44
CA CYS A 239 4.28 15.78 -2.14
C CYS A 239 4.39 16.34 -3.56
N ASP A 240 5.55 16.88 -3.91
CA ASP A 240 5.85 17.40 -5.27
C ASP A 240 5.70 16.34 -6.39
N PHE A 241 5.69 15.05 -6.04
CA PHE A 241 5.49 13.93 -6.98
C PHE A 241 4.01 13.57 -7.20
N SER A 242 3.10 14.12 -6.41
CA SER A 242 1.66 13.88 -6.55
C SER A 242 1.14 14.63 -7.79
N PRO A 243 0.45 13.96 -8.74
CA PRO A 243 -0.11 14.64 -9.90
C PRO A 243 -1.08 15.75 -9.46
N GLN A 244 -0.80 17.01 -9.84
CA GLN A 244 -1.66 18.16 -9.55
C GLN A 244 -2.91 18.12 -10.45
N GLN A 245 -4.10 18.27 -9.87
CA GLN A 245 -5.29 18.66 -10.62
C GLN A 245 -5.24 20.17 -10.94
N PRO A 246 -5.69 20.63 -12.13
CA PRO A 246 -5.59 22.03 -12.56
C PRO A 246 -6.39 22.98 -11.67
N ARG A 247 -5.79 24.12 -11.33
CA ARG A 247 -6.45 25.24 -10.64
C ARG A 247 -7.08 26.18 -11.68
N PRO A 248 -8.35 26.59 -11.57
CA PRO A 248 -8.93 27.60 -12.47
C PRO A 248 -8.25 28.97 -12.28
N GLN A 249 -7.84 29.58 -13.39
CA GLN A 249 -7.30 30.95 -13.44
C GLN A 249 -8.40 31.95 -13.09
N ALA A 250 -8.10 32.86 -12.15
CA ALA A 250 -8.99 33.95 -11.77
C ALA A 250 -9.07 35.02 -12.86
N SER A 251 -10.29 35.41 -13.23
CA SER A 251 -10.57 36.55 -14.10
C SER A 251 -10.14 37.88 -13.45
N PRO A 252 -9.70 38.88 -14.23
CA PRO A 252 -9.31 40.18 -13.70
C PRO A 252 -10.56 41.01 -13.37
N ASN A 253 -10.64 41.56 -12.16
CA ASN A 253 -11.63 42.59 -11.83
C ASN A 253 -10.97 43.81 -11.16
N PRO A 254 -11.64 44.99 -11.21
CA PRO A 254 -10.99 46.26 -11.49
C PRO A 254 -10.49 47.02 -10.26
N ARG A 255 -9.64 48.01 -10.57
CA ARG A 255 -9.06 49.06 -9.72
C ARG A 255 -9.93 49.48 -8.53
N SER A 256 -9.33 49.50 -7.35
CA SER A 256 -9.71 50.40 -6.26
C SER A 256 -8.46 51.03 -5.64
N GLU A 257 -8.54 52.34 -5.45
CA GLU A 257 -7.46 53.29 -5.20
C GLU A 257 -6.80 53.14 -3.82
N SER A 258 -5.53 53.55 -3.79
CA SER A 258 -4.66 53.62 -2.62
C SER A 258 -4.95 54.84 -1.73
N LEU A 259 -5.00 54.63 -0.41
CA LEU A 259 -4.76 55.69 0.59
C LEU A 259 -3.72 55.22 1.64
N PRO A 260 -2.92 56.14 2.23
CA PRO A 260 -1.66 55.80 2.85
C PRO A 260 -1.79 55.44 4.35
N ARG A 261 -1.06 54.40 4.76
CA ARG A 261 -0.93 53.94 6.16
C ARG A 261 -0.04 54.88 6.98
N ARG A 262 -0.47 55.22 8.20
CA ARG A 262 0.42 55.67 9.30
C ARG A 262 0.65 54.53 10.31
N PRO A 263 1.80 54.48 11.00
CA PRO A 263 2.21 53.34 11.81
C PRO A 263 1.71 53.43 13.27
N GLY A 264 1.10 52.36 13.77
CA GLY A 264 0.72 52.22 15.18
C GLY A 264 0.49 50.76 15.57
N ARG A 265 1.37 50.25 16.45
CA ARG A 265 1.34 49.09 17.37
C ARG A 265 0.34 47.93 17.12
N PRO A 266 0.81 46.66 16.99
CA PRO A 266 -0.09 45.52 16.85
C PRO A 266 -0.71 45.13 18.20
N ARG A 267 -2.03 45.07 18.26
CA ARG A 267 -2.80 44.35 19.29
C ARG A 267 -3.22 43.01 18.67
N SER A 268 -2.94 41.90 19.34
CA SER A 268 -3.22 40.55 18.84
C SER A 268 -4.72 40.24 18.90
N ASP A 269 -5.42 40.39 17.77
CA ASP A 269 -6.82 40.02 17.64
C ASP A 269 -6.94 38.51 17.32
N TRP A 270 -6.90 37.69 18.37
CA TRP A 270 -7.16 36.24 18.29
C TRP A 270 -8.56 35.90 17.76
N VAL A 271 -9.49 36.86 17.82
CA VAL A 271 -10.85 36.74 17.29
C VAL A 271 -10.85 36.77 15.75
N SER A 272 -9.99 37.60 15.13
CA SER A 272 -9.80 37.62 13.67
C SER A 272 -9.17 36.33 13.14
N TRP A 273 -8.29 35.70 13.93
CA TRP A 273 -7.67 34.43 13.59
C TRP A 273 -8.66 33.27 13.73
N ALA A 274 -9.51 33.30 14.77
CA ALA A 274 -10.57 32.32 14.96
C ALA A 274 -11.66 32.42 13.88
N ASP A 275 -12.02 33.62 13.42
CA ASP A 275 -12.96 33.81 12.31
C ASP A 275 -12.33 33.47 10.95
N GLN A 276 -11.03 33.74 10.74
CA GLN A 276 -10.31 33.27 9.56
C GLN A 276 -10.19 31.75 9.51
N ILE A 277 -9.99 31.07 10.64
CA ILE A 277 -10.00 29.60 10.70
C ILE A 277 -11.40 29.06 10.46
N ARG A 278 -12.44 29.71 11.01
CA ARG A 278 -13.82 29.28 10.78
C ARG A 278 -14.23 29.45 9.32
N CYS A 279 -13.85 30.57 8.68
CA CYS A 279 -14.04 30.83 7.26
C CYS A 279 -13.16 29.94 6.36
N HIS A 280 -11.92 29.62 6.76
CA HIS A 280 -11.06 28.68 6.02
C HIS A 280 -11.47 27.22 6.20
N ALA A 281 -12.11 26.87 7.32
CA ALA A 281 -12.71 25.55 7.54
C ALA A 281 -13.98 25.39 6.70
N THR A 282 -14.83 26.41 6.59
CA THR A 282 -15.95 26.41 5.63
C THR A 282 -15.48 26.52 4.18
N GLU A 283 -14.41 27.26 3.86
CA GLU A 283 -13.84 27.30 2.49
C GLU A 283 -13.10 26.01 2.10
N SER A 284 -12.51 25.28 3.05
CA SER A 284 -11.87 23.98 2.80
C SER A 284 -12.88 22.84 2.69
N ALA A 285 -14.02 22.93 3.39
CA ALA A 285 -15.14 22.00 3.22
C ALA A 285 -15.89 22.20 1.89
N VAL A 286 -15.82 23.40 1.29
CA VAL A 286 -16.56 23.75 0.06
C VAL A 286 -15.74 23.55 -1.23
N LYS A 287 -14.41 23.37 -1.17
CA LYS A 287 -13.56 23.27 -2.38
C LYS A 287 -13.34 21.87 -2.95
N GLN A 288 -14.13 20.87 -2.51
CA GLN A 288 -14.06 19.49 -3.05
C GLN A 288 -15.27 19.04 -3.87
N SER A 289 -16.19 19.93 -4.25
CA SER A 289 -17.25 19.56 -5.20
C SER A 289 -17.65 20.73 -6.09
N GLU A 290 -17.23 20.69 -7.36
CA GLU A 290 -17.98 21.40 -8.41
C GLU A 290 -18.31 20.55 -9.63
N HIS A 291 -17.98 19.25 -9.61
CA HIS A 291 -18.69 18.30 -10.45
C HIS A 291 -19.14 17.12 -9.61
N LEU A 292 -20.45 16.99 -9.47
CA LEU A 292 -21.11 15.77 -9.05
C LEU A 292 -20.57 14.63 -9.93
N ASN A 293 -19.79 13.72 -9.33
CA ASN A 293 -19.18 12.63 -10.09
C ASN A 293 -20.30 11.65 -10.49
N ALA A 294 -20.76 11.77 -11.73
CA ALA A 294 -21.84 10.94 -12.27
C ALA A 294 -21.51 9.44 -12.19
N MET A 295 -20.22 9.07 -12.25
CA MET A 295 -19.80 7.68 -12.08
C MET A 295 -20.00 7.20 -10.65
N ASP A 296 -19.56 7.96 -9.64
CA ASP A 296 -19.75 7.59 -8.23
C ASP A 296 -21.24 7.52 -7.88
N LEU A 297 -22.07 8.39 -8.49
CA LEU A 297 -23.51 8.32 -8.34
C LEU A 297 -24.15 7.11 -9.04
N GLU A 298 -23.71 6.75 -10.24
CA GLU A 298 -24.17 5.52 -10.92
C GLU A 298 -23.83 4.30 -10.06
N LEU A 299 -22.59 4.24 -9.54
CA LEU A 299 -22.12 3.17 -8.67
C LEU A 299 -22.91 3.13 -7.37
N PHE A 300 -23.14 4.27 -6.71
CA PHE A 300 -23.91 4.34 -5.48
C PHE A 300 -25.38 3.96 -5.72
N HIS A 301 -25.98 4.41 -6.82
CA HIS A 301 -27.32 4.01 -7.22
C HIS A 301 -27.41 2.50 -7.47
N ASN A 302 -26.46 1.91 -8.20
CA ASN A 302 -26.40 0.46 -8.41
C ASN A 302 -26.16 -0.30 -7.09
N TYR A 303 -25.42 0.29 -6.15
CA TYR A 303 -25.22 -0.30 -4.84
C TYR A 303 -26.57 -0.42 -4.11
N MET A 304 -27.26 0.71 -3.97
CA MET A 304 -28.51 0.83 -3.23
C MET A 304 -29.67 0.05 -3.85
N THR A 305 -29.71 -0.09 -5.18
CA THR A 305 -30.85 -0.72 -5.88
C THR A 305 -30.65 -2.20 -6.20
N LYS A 306 -29.40 -2.66 -6.32
CA LYS A 306 -29.10 -4.05 -6.73
C LYS A 306 -28.09 -4.70 -5.82
N THR A 307 -26.91 -4.12 -5.66
CA THR A 307 -25.78 -4.80 -5.01
C THR A 307 -26.07 -5.14 -3.54
N ALA A 308 -26.62 -4.21 -2.76
CA ALA A 308 -26.90 -4.44 -1.34
C ALA A 308 -27.85 -5.63 -1.10
N HIS A 309 -28.85 -5.82 -1.97
CA HIS A 309 -29.81 -6.92 -1.88
C HIS A 309 -29.23 -8.29 -2.23
N THR A 310 -28.01 -8.34 -2.79
CA THR A 310 -27.30 -9.60 -3.11
C THR A 310 -26.36 -10.06 -1.99
N LEU A 311 -26.17 -9.25 -0.94
CA LEU A 311 -25.20 -9.52 0.13
C LEU A 311 -25.81 -10.23 1.36
N HIS A 312 -27.13 -10.43 1.41
CA HIS A 312 -27.80 -11.08 2.53
C HIS A 312 -28.55 -12.34 2.09
N ASP A 313 -28.64 -13.33 2.99
CA ASP A 313 -29.41 -14.56 2.78
C ASP A 313 -30.86 -14.50 3.30
N GLY A 314 -31.27 -13.34 3.84
CA GLY A 314 -32.64 -13.06 4.31
C GLY A 314 -32.74 -12.81 5.83
N THR A 315 -31.69 -13.11 6.58
CA THR A 315 -31.60 -12.90 8.04
C THR A 315 -31.46 -11.43 8.44
N GLN A 316 -30.81 -10.60 7.60
CA GLN A 316 -30.64 -9.15 7.83
C GLN A 316 -30.75 -8.32 6.54
N PRO A 317 -31.96 -8.14 5.97
CA PRO A 317 -32.12 -7.50 4.68
C PRO A 317 -31.66 -6.03 4.66
N HIS A 318 -31.71 -5.34 5.80
CA HIS A 318 -31.47 -3.89 5.89
C HIS A 318 -30.05 -3.49 6.30
N LEU A 319 -29.21 -4.41 6.81
CA LEU A 319 -27.84 -4.05 7.24
C LEU A 319 -27.03 -3.49 6.07
N TRP A 320 -27.06 -4.17 4.92
CA TRP A 320 -26.27 -3.79 3.75
C TRP A 320 -26.91 -2.67 2.94
N SER A 321 -28.24 -2.58 2.91
CA SER A 321 -28.97 -1.55 2.15
C SER A 321 -29.14 -0.23 2.90
N GLU A 322 -29.16 -0.24 4.24
CA GLU A 322 -29.36 0.96 5.06
C GLU A 322 -28.24 1.19 6.07
N GLY A 323 -27.87 0.16 6.83
CA GLY A 323 -26.85 0.27 7.88
C GLY A 323 -25.48 0.68 7.34
N ALA A 324 -24.97 -0.06 6.36
CA ALA A 324 -23.64 0.19 5.79
C ALA A 324 -23.53 1.57 5.11
N PRO A 325 -24.50 2.03 4.29
CA PRO A 325 -24.51 3.41 3.80
C PRO A 325 -24.58 4.47 4.89
N ARG A 326 -25.43 4.30 5.91
CA ARG A 326 -25.56 5.25 7.04
C ARG A 326 -24.23 5.46 7.76
N VAL A 327 -23.53 4.36 8.09
CA VAL A 327 -22.19 4.42 8.68
C VAL A 327 -21.16 4.96 7.66
N GLY A 328 -21.32 4.61 6.38
CA GLY A 328 -20.47 5.09 5.30
C GLY A 328 -20.46 6.62 5.14
N PHE A 329 -21.58 7.30 5.35
CA PHE A 329 -21.61 8.76 5.31
C PHE A 329 -20.75 9.43 6.40
N GLN A 330 -20.44 8.71 7.48
CA GLN A 330 -19.50 9.17 8.51
C GLN A 330 -18.06 8.73 8.24
N HIS A 331 -17.87 7.63 7.50
CA HIS A 331 -16.58 7.03 7.22
C HIS A 331 -16.36 6.82 5.72
N ASN A 332 -15.59 7.71 5.10
CA ASN A 332 -15.33 7.71 3.65
C ASN A 332 -14.73 6.39 3.10
N CYS A 333 -13.95 5.64 3.91
CA CYS A 333 -13.46 4.32 3.49
C CYS A 333 -14.60 3.34 3.19
N ILE A 334 -15.65 3.32 4.01
CA ILE A 334 -16.79 2.43 3.82
C ILE A 334 -17.49 2.80 2.52
N LEU A 335 -17.79 4.08 2.27
CA LEU A 335 -18.38 4.52 0.99
C LEU A 335 -17.55 4.07 -0.21
N LYS A 336 -16.22 4.26 -0.17
CA LYS A 336 -15.33 3.80 -1.24
C LYS A 336 -15.39 2.28 -1.41
N LEU A 337 -15.47 1.49 -0.35
CA LEU A 337 -15.65 0.03 -0.44
C LEU A 337 -17.01 -0.35 -1.04
N LEU A 338 -18.10 0.37 -0.70
CA LEU A 338 -19.42 0.15 -1.31
C LEU A 338 -19.38 0.43 -2.82
N LEU A 339 -18.73 1.53 -3.24
CA LEU A 339 -18.56 1.87 -4.66
C LEU A 339 -17.68 0.84 -5.38
N SER A 340 -16.61 0.37 -4.74
CA SER A 340 -15.73 -0.69 -5.26
C SER A 340 -16.53 -1.97 -5.53
N LEU A 341 -17.30 -2.44 -4.54
CA LEU A 341 -18.13 -3.63 -4.65
C LEU A 341 -19.21 -3.48 -5.73
N SER A 342 -19.86 -2.33 -5.79
CA SER A 342 -20.86 -2.01 -6.83
C SER A 342 -20.25 -1.99 -8.24
N SER A 343 -19.03 -1.49 -8.37
CA SER A 343 -18.31 -1.48 -9.65
C SER A 343 -17.96 -2.91 -10.09
N TYR A 344 -17.51 -3.79 -9.20
CA TYR A 344 -17.32 -5.21 -9.53
C TYR A 344 -18.65 -5.90 -9.91
N HIS A 345 -19.74 -5.57 -9.24
CA HIS A 345 -21.06 -6.10 -9.60
C HIS A 345 -21.47 -5.64 -11.02
N LEU A 346 -21.28 -4.37 -11.36
CA LEU A 346 -21.51 -3.87 -12.72
C LEU A 346 -20.58 -4.50 -13.76
N ALA A 347 -19.34 -4.81 -13.41
CA ALA A 347 -18.42 -5.51 -14.30
C ALA A 347 -18.94 -6.91 -14.69
N LYS A 348 -19.69 -7.58 -13.80
CA LYS A 348 -20.38 -8.85 -14.09
C LYS A 348 -21.67 -8.65 -14.90
N LEU A 349 -22.46 -7.61 -14.58
CA LEU A 349 -23.70 -7.30 -15.29
C LEU A 349 -23.46 -6.76 -16.72
N LYS A 350 -22.33 -6.09 -16.97
CA LYS A 350 -21.93 -5.49 -18.24
C LYS A 350 -20.55 -6.02 -18.69
N PRO A 351 -20.48 -7.24 -19.27
CA PRO A 351 -19.20 -7.88 -19.62
C PRO A 351 -18.34 -7.07 -20.60
N ILE A 352 -18.97 -6.29 -21.49
CA ILE A 352 -18.27 -5.45 -22.48
C ILE A 352 -17.40 -4.38 -21.80
N ASP A 353 -17.89 -3.81 -20.70
CA ASP A 353 -17.21 -2.77 -19.93
C ASP A 353 -16.45 -3.31 -18.71
N LYS A 354 -16.35 -4.64 -18.57
CA LYS A 354 -15.66 -5.31 -17.46
C LYS A 354 -14.28 -4.68 -17.13
N PRO A 355 -13.33 -4.47 -18.07
CA PRO A 355 -12.02 -3.93 -17.72
C PRO A 355 -12.10 -2.51 -17.13
N ARG A 356 -13.04 -1.68 -17.61
CA ARG A 356 -13.26 -0.33 -17.09
C ARG A 356 -13.80 -0.37 -15.67
N TYR A 357 -14.84 -1.17 -15.42
CA TYR A 357 -15.43 -1.28 -14.09
C TYR A 357 -14.50 -1.97 -13.08
N SER A 358 -13.69 -2.94 -13.50
CA SER A 358 -12.64 -3.53 -12.66
C SER A 358 -11.59 -2.49 -12.24
N LEU A 359 -11.11 -1.65 -13.17
CA LEU A 359 -10.15 -0.59 -12.85
C LEU A 359 -10.73 0.44 -11.86
N ILE A 360 -11.99 0.85 -12.05
CA ILE A 360 -12.68 1.76 -11.13
C ILE A 360 -12.81 1.13 -9.75
N ALA A 361 -13.17 -0.16 -9.70
CA ALA A 361 -13.30 -0.90 -8.45
C ALA A 361 -11.97 -0.95 -7.67
N GLU A 362 -10.86 -1.23 -8.36
CA GLU A 362 -9.51 -1.24 -7.76
C GLU A 362 -9.07 0.15 -7.28
N THR A 363 -9.45 1.20 -8.01
CA THR A 363 -9.16 2.59 -7.63
C THR A 363 -9.85 2.95 -6.31
N HIS A 364 -11.14 2.61 -6.17
CA HIS A 364 -11.86 2.84 -4.92
C HIS A 364 -11.36 1.95 -3.76
N LEU A 365 -11.05 0.68 -4.02
CA LEU A 365 -10.45 -0.22 -3.02
C LEU A 365 -9.14 0.35 -2.49
N THR A 366 -8.21 0.70 -3.38
CA THR A 366 -6.90 1.26 -3.02
C THR A 366 -7.05 2.55 -2.21
N ALA A 367 -7.99 3.42 -2.61
CA ALA A 367 -8.28 4.65 -1.87
C ALA A 367 -8.96 4.42 -0.50
N ALA A 368 -9.52 3.23 -0.25
CA ALA A 368 -10.15 2.87 1.02
C ALA A 368 -9.20 2.17 1.99
N LEU A 369 -8.15 1.50 1.51
CA LEU A 369 -7.26 0.66 2.33
C LEU A 369 -6.54 1.45 3.43
N GLN A 370 -5.96 2.61 3.12
CA GLN A 370 -5.22 3.39 4.13
C GLN A 370 -6.13 3.88 5.28
N PRO A 371 -7.28 4.54 5.02
CA PRO A 371 -8.17 4.92 6.12
C PRO A 371 -8.79 3.69 6.82
N ALA A 372 -8.99 2.58 6.12
CA ALA A 372 -9.43 1.32 6.73
C ALA A 372 -8.41 0.77 7.73
N THR A 373 -7.12 0.76 7.40
CA THR A 373 -6.06 0.31 8.32
C THR A 373 -6.02 1.19 9.59
N VAL A 374 -6.16 2.50 9.46
CA VAL A 374 -6.21 3.41 10.61
C VAL A 374 -7.43 3.11 11.48
N LEU A 375 -8.60 2.94 10.86
CA LEU A 375 -9.85 2.63 11.57
C LEU A 375 -9.78 1.30 12.34
N ILE A 376 -9.18 0.26 11.74
CA ILE A 376 -9.00 -1.06 12.36
C ILE A 376 -7.88 -1.04 13.41
N SER A 377 -6.87 -0.16 13.30
CA SER A 377 -5.79 -0.08 14.29
C SER A 377 -6.21 0.62 15.60
N CYS A 378 -7.29 1.41 15.58
CA CYS A 378 -7.82 2.15 16.72
C CYS A 378 -9.10 1.50 17.28
N LEU A 379 -9.07 0.18 17.52
CA LEU A 379 -10.21 -0.56 18.07
C LEU A 379 -10.49 -0.13 19.52
N GLY A 380 -11.61 0.56 19.71
CA GLY A 380 -12.14 1.00 21.01
C GLY A 380 -13.20 2.11 20.86
N GLY A 381 -14.31 2.02 21.61
CA GLY A 381 -15.40 3.00 21.59
C GLY A 381 -16.36 2.89 20.39
N ASP A 382 -16.95 4.04 19.98
CA ASP A 382 -17.98 4.21 18.94
C ASP A 382 -17.53 3.79 17.51
N ASN A 383 -16.25 3.47 17.30
CA ASN A 383 -15.69 3.12 15.99
C ASN A 383 -15.82 1.62 15.64
N SER A 384 -16.23 0.79 16.59
CA SER A 384 -16.36 -0.68 16.43
C SER A 384 -17.32 -1.08 15.29
N PRO A 385 -18.50 -0.45 15.12
CA PRO A 385 -19.40 -0.72 13.98
C PRO A 385 -18.73 -0.45 12.62
N ALA A 386 -17.98 0.65 12.52
CA ALA A 386 -17.32 1.06 11.29
C ALA A 386 -16.13 0.14 10.96
N ALA A 387 -15.34 -0.27 11.96
CA ALA A 387 -14.22 -1.20 11.79
C ALA A 387 -14.69 -2.59 11.33
N TYR A 388 -15.81 -3.09 11.88
CA TYR A 388 -16.43 -4.34 11.45
C TYR A 388 -16.90 -4.27 10.00
N LEU A 389 -17.73 -3.28 9.64
CA LEU A 389 -18.23 -3.10 8.28
C LEU A 389 -17.09 -2.98 7.26
N THR A 390 -16.06 -2.21 7.60
CA THR A 390 -14.88 -2.05 6.74
C THR A 390 -14.19 -3.38 6.49
N SER A 391 -13.99 -4.19 7.52
CA SER A 391 -13.31 -5.48 7.43
C SER A 391 -14.11 -6.49 6.58
N VAL A 392 -15.43 -6.55 6.79
CA VAL A 392 -16.32 -7.44 6.01
C VAL A 392 -16.42 -6.99 4.55
N LEU A 393 -16.51 -5.69 4.29
CA LEU A 393 -16.54 -5.16 2.92
C LEU A 393 -15.24 -5.43 2.16
N ILE A 394 -14.08 -5.37 2.82
CA ILE A 394 -12.80 -5.77 2.20
C ILE A 394 -12.84 -7.25 1.80
N CYS A 395 -13.42 -8.12 2.62
CA CYS A 395 -13.61 -9.53 2.28
C CYS A 395 -14.50 -9.70 1.03
N PHE A 396 -15.65 -9.02 0.97
CA PHE A 396 -16.53 -9.08 -0.18
C PHE A 396 -15.88 -8.54 -1.46
N VAL A 397 -15.15 -7.43 -1.37
CA VAL A 397 -14.45 -6.85 -2.53
C VAL A 397 -13.34 -7.79 -3.03
N ALA A 398 -12.62 -8.45 -2.13
CA ALA A 398 -11.60 -9.45 -2.50
C ALA A 398 -12.21 -10.64 -3.26
N LEU A 399 -13.37 -11.14 -2.81
CA LEU A 399 -14.08 -12.21 -3.51
C LEU A 399 -14.64 -11.75 -4.86
N ALA A 400 -15.26 -10.58 -4.89
CA ALA A 400 -15.88 -9.97 -6.08
C ALA A 400 -14.87 -9.66 -7.20
N LYS A 401 -13.60 -9.41 -6.85
CA LYS A 401 -12.51 -9.28 -7.83
C LYS A 401 -12.32 -10.56 -8.65
N GLY A 402 -12.65 -11.71 -8.06
CA GLY A 402 -12.57 -13.02 -8.68
C GLY A 402 -11.17 -13.65 -8.61
N PRO A 403 -11.06 -14.92 -9.03
CA PRO A 403 -9.81 -15.67 -8.97
C PRO A 403 -8.74 -15.11 -9.91
N SER A 404 -7.48 -15.18 -9.48
CA SER A 404 -6.28 -14.91 -10.26
C SER A 404 -5.44 -16.18 -10.40
N PRO A 405 -4.69 -16.40 -11.49
CA PRO A 405 -3.84 -17.59 -11.65
C PRO A 405 -3.01 -17.88 -10.40
N GLY A 406 -2.98 -19.15 -9.97
CA GLY A 406 -2.26 -19.57 -8.76
C GLY A 406 -2.95 -19.21 -7.43
N ASN A 407 -4.17 -18.67 -7.41
CA ASN A 407 -4.83 -18.32 -6.16
C ASN A 407 -5.79 -19.43 -5.68
N LEU A 408 -5.37 -20.19 -4.67
CA LEU A 408 -6.20 -21.23 -4.04
C LEU A 408 -7.22 -20.68 -3.03
N LEU A 409 -7.48 -19.36 -3.03
CA LEU A 409 -8.34 -18.62 -2.08
C LEU A 409 -7.80 -18.58 -0.64
N LEU A 410 -7.36 -19.72 -0.12
CA LEU A 410 -6.88 -19.90 1.26
C LEU A 410 -5.37 -19.71 1.41
N THR A 411 -4.57 -19.94 0.36
CA THR A 411 -3.10 -19.82 0.40
C THR A 411 -2.57 -18.78 -0.58
N ASN A 412 -1.42 -18.20 -0.23
CA ASN A 412 -0.75 -17.18 -1.02
C ASN A 412 0.35 -17.82 -1.88
N ILE A 413 0.17 -17.88 -3.20
CA ILE A 413 1.18 -18.44 -4.11
C ILE A 413 2.05 -17.35 -4.77
N GLU A 414 1.59 -16.09 -4.86
CA GLU A 414 2.28 -15.01 -5.63
C GLU A 414 2.30 -13.61 -4.96
N GLY A 415 2.11 -13.53 -3.63
CA GLY A 415 2.11 -12.25 -2.90
C GLY A 415 0.73 -11.58 -2.75
N HIS A 416 -0.37 -12.30 -3.04
CA HIS A 416 -1.73 -11.83 -2.79
C HIS A 416 -2.22 -12.20 -1.39
N VAL A 417 -2.97 -11.30 -0.74
CA VAL A 417 -3.51 -11.54 0.61
C VAL A 417 -4.50 -12.71 0.54
N SER A 418 -4.23 -13.77 1.31
CA SER A 418 -5.12 -14.92 1.37
C SER A 418 -6.44 -14.52 2.05
N TRP A 419 -7.55 -15.04 1.54
CA TRP A 419 -8.87 -14.71 2.04
C TRP A 419 -9.06 -15.16 3.50
N LEU A 420 -8.39 -16.24 3.91
CA LEU A 420 -8.34 -16.67 5.30
C LEU A 420 -7.80 -15.59 6.22
N HIS A 421 -6.75 -14.87 5.82
CA HIS A 421 -6.18 -13.78 6.63
C HIS A 421 -7.16 -12.60 6.76
N LEU A 422 -7.95 -12.33 5.72
CA LEU A 422 -9.00 -11.31 5.77
C LEU A 422 -10.12 -11.71 6.74
N LEU A 423 -10.57 -12.97 6.69
CA LEU A 423 -11.57 -13.51 7.61
C LEU A 423 -11.08 -13.56 9.07
N ARG A 424 -9.82 -13.97 9.30
CA ARG A 424 -9.18 -13.91 10.62
C ARG A 424 -9.04 -12.46 11.11
N GLY A 425 -8.88 -11.49 10.20
CA GLY A 425 -8.96 -10.06 10.52
C GLY A 425 -10.34 -9.64 11.03
N VAL A 426 -11.42 -10.07 10.37
CA VAL A 426 -12.80 -9.85 10.84
C VAL A 426 -13.02 -10.48 12.22
N ARG A 427 -12.57 -11.73 12.41
CA ARG A 427 -12.61 -12.44 13.70
C ARG A 427 -11.92 -11.64 14.80
N SER A 428 -10.72 -11.17 14.55
CA SER A 428 -9.95 -10.38 15.52
C SER A 428 -10.70 -9.10 15.93
N VAL A 429 -11.35 -8.41 14.98
CA VAL A 429 -12.18 -7.24 15.29
C VAL A 429 -13.34 -7.62 16.22
N VAL A 430 -14.02 -8.73 15.95
CA VAL A 430 -15.15 -9.22 16.77
C VAL A 430 -14.68 -9.67 18.16
N GLU A 431 -13.57 -10.38 18.27
CA GLU A 431 -13.01 -10.86 19.54
C GLU A 431 -12.49 -9.71 20.42
N VAL A 432 -11.90 -8.68 19.82
CA VAL A 432 -11.36 -7.51 20.55
C VAL A 432 -12.46 -6.54 20.97
N ALA A 433 -13.45 -6.27 20.10
CA ALA A 433 -14.52 -5.30 20.38
C ALA A 433 -15.72 -5.92 21.11
N GLY A 434 -16.06 -7.17 20.81
CA GLY A 434 -17.28 -7.84 21.25
C GLY A 434 -18.51 -7.49 20.38
N TRP A 435 -19.42 -8.45 20.22
CA TRP A 435 -20.64 -8.30 19.39
C TRP A 435 -21.53 -7.11 19.82
N SER A 436 -21.59 -6.81 21.11
CA SER A 436 -22.36 -5.69 21.65
C SER A 436 -21.80 -4.32 21.23
N ALA A 437 -20.48 -4.20 21.08
CA ALA A 437 -19.86 -2.97 20.58
C ALA A 437 -19.92 -2.87 19.06
N VAL A 438 -19.83 -4.00 18.33
CA VAL A 438 -19.98 -4.06 16.88
C VAL A 438 -21.37 -3.59 16.44
N PHE A 439 -22.42 -4.03 17.14
CA PHE A 439 -23.79 -3.59 16.91
C PHE A 439 -24.22 -2.52 17.92
N SER A 440 -23.39 -1.47 18.05
CA SER A 440 -23.70 -0.28 18.84
C SER A 440 -24.03 0.94 17.95
N GLY A 441 -24.56 2.00 18.55
CA GLY A 441 -24.86 3.25 17.84
C GLY A 441 -25.80 3.04 16.65
N MET A 442 -25.36 3.46 15.45
CA MET A 442 -26.15 3.37 14.21
C MET A 442 -26.41 1.94 13.73
N LEU A 443 -25.73 0.92 14.29
CA LEU A 443 -25.95 -0.48 13.91
C LEU A 443 -26.80 -1.27 14.92
N VAL A 444 -27.24 -0.68 16.03
CA VAL A 444 -28.04 -1.35 17.08
C VAL A 444 -29.27 -2.05 16.52
N GLU A 445 -30.00 -1.40 15.61
CA GLU A 445 -31.24 -1.91 15.04
C GLU A 445 -31.04 -3.11 14.10
N TYR A 446 -29.79 -3.38 13.71
CA TYR A 446 -29.40 -4.49 12.84
C TYR A 446 -28.64 -5.58 13.60
N ALA A 447 -28.65 -5.57 14.94
CA ALA A 447 -28.03 -6.62 15.73
C ALA A 447 -28.66 -8.00 15.41
N PRO A 448 -27.85 -9.08 15.26
CA PRO A 448 -28.38 -10.42 15.12
C PRO A 448 -29.21 -10.75 16.35
N ILE A 449 -30.46 -11.17 16.14
CA ILE A 449 -31.29 -11.68 17.22
C ILE A 449 -30.61 -12.98 17.69
N PRO A 450 -30.32 -13.17 18.99
CA PRO A 450 -29.85 -14.45 19.48
C PRO A 450 -30.89 -15.50 19.10
N SER A 451 -30.50 -16.47 18.27
CA SER A 451 -31.36 -17.55 17.84
C SER A 451 -31.72 -18.43 19.05
N GLY A 452 -32.78 -18.04 19.77
CA GLY A 452 -33.63 -18.98 20.47
C GLY A 452 -34.58 -19.56 19.45
N ASP A 453 -34.48 -20.88 19.23
CA ASP A 453 -35.46 -21.77 18.58
C ASP A 453 -36.52 -21.06 17.71
N ILE A 454 -36.15 -20.66 16.50
CA ILE A 454 -37.14 -20.32 15.47
C ILE A 454 -37.23 -21.53 14.54
N SER A 455 -38.32 -22.26 14.72
CA SER A 455 -38.81 -23.33 13.87
C SER A 455 -38.60 -23.03 12.39
N GLU A 456 -37.95 -23.98 11.71
CA GLU A 456 -37.78 -24.03 10.26
C GLU A 456 -39.13 -23.88 9.54
N ASP A 457 -39.37 -22.71 8.94
CA ASP A 457 -40.49 -22.52 8.03
C ASP A 457 -40.11 -23.19 6.70
N SER A 458 -40.70 -24.36 6.49
CA SER A 458 -40.54 -25.20 5.31
C SER A 458 -41.31 -24.58 4.14
N THR A 459 -40.60 -24.17 3.09
CA THR A 459 -41.23 -23.90 1.78
C THR A 459 -41.43 -25.23 1.06
N PRO A 460 -42.60 -25.45 0.42
CA PRO A 460 -42.93 -26.76 -0.14
C PRO A 460 -42.10 -27.01 -1.41
N THR A 461 -41.28 -28.05 -1.38
CA THR A 461 -40.43 -28.46 -2.50
C THR A 461 -41.22 -29.38 -3.43
N ASP A 462 -41.21 -29.05 -4.73
CA ASP A 462 -41.83 -29.82 -5.81
C ASP A 462 -41.33 -31.26 -5.85
N THR A 463 -42.26 -32.22 -5.85
CA THR A 463 -42.02 -33.64 -5.60
C THR A 463 -41.60 -34.45 -6.85
N ALA A 464 -40.81 -33.87 -7.75
CA ALA A 464 -40.53 -34.49 -9.07
C ALA A 464 -39.06 -34.83 -9.37
N LEU A 465 -38.10 -34.62 -8.46
CA LEU A 465 -36.68 -34.91 -8.72
C LEU A 465 -36.02 -35.66 -7.54
N ILE A 466 -36.47 -36.89 -7.28
CA ILE A 466 -35.64 -37.85 -6.55
C ILE A 466 -34.73 -38.51 -7.59
N VAL A 467 -33.47 -38.10 -7.65
CA VAL A 467 -32.43 -38.80 -8.40
C VAL A 467 -31.68 -39.72 -7.43
N GLU A 468 -31.68 -41.01 -7.71
CA GLU A 468 -30.81 -42.00 -7.06
C GLU A 468 -29.34 -41.58 -7.24
N GLY A 469 -28.69 -41.10 -6.18
CA GLY A 469 -27.26 -40.71 -6.20
C GLY A 469 -26.69 -40.14 -4.90
N ILE A 470 -27.43 -40.22 -3.79
CA ILE A 470 -27.16 -39.52 -2.53
C ILE A 470 -26.08 -40.20 -1.65
N GLU A 471 -25.53 -41.34 -2.06
CA GLU A 471 -24.54 -42.10 -1.27
C GLU A 471 -23.05 -41.79 -1.63
N ASP A 472 -22.76 -41.02 -2.68
CA ASP A 472 -21.39 -40.90 -3.22
C ASP A 472 -20.45 -39.89 -2.52
N TRP A 473 -20.97 -38.83 -1.90
CA TRP A 473 -20.10 -37.84 -1.24
C TRP A 473 -19.54 -38.36 0.09
N ARG A 474 -20.34 -39.18 0.80
CA ARG A 474 -19.91 -39.81 2.06
C ARG A 474 -18.81 -40.84 1.81
N SER A 475 -18.97 -41.68 0.79
CA SER A 475 -17.93 -42.64 0.41
C SER A 475 -16.63 -41.92 0.01
N SER A 476 -16.73 -40.86 -0.79
CA SER A 476 -15.56 -40.03 -1.16
C SER A 476 -14.83 -39.44 0.05
N LEU A 477 -15.55 -38.90 1.05
CA LEU A 477 -14.93 -38.36 2.27
C LEU A 477 -14.39 -39.47 3.21
N ILE A 478 -15.05 -40.62 3.28
CA ILE A 478 -14.57 -41.79 4.05
C ILE A 478 -13.28 -42.33 3.44
N ASP A 479 -13.17 -42.37 2.11
CA ASP A 479 -11.94 -42.77 1.41
C ASP A 479 -10.77 -41.85 1.76
N ILE A 480 -11.00 -40.54 1.93
CA ILE A 480 -10.00 -39.58 2.40
C ILE A 480 -9.60 -39.88 3.86
N SER A 481 -10.55 -40.19 4.74
CA SER A 481 -10.25 -40.60 6.12
C SER A 481 -9.33 -41.82 6.17
N HIS A 482 -9.60 -42.83 5.33
CA HIS A 482 -8.71 -43.98 5.18
C HIS A 482 -7.33 -43.61 4.62
N ALA A 483 -7.26 -42.65 3.70
CA ALA A 483 -6.00 -42.14 3.16
C ALA A 483 -5.16 -41.40 4.21
N ILE A 484 -5.79 -40.58 5.05
CA ILE A 484 -5.15 -39.88 6.17
C ILE A 484 -4.48 -40.89 7.11
N THR A 485 -5.20 -41.95 7.48
CA THR A 485 -4.68 -43.00 8.36
C THR A 485 -3.47 -43.75 7.78
N ARG A 486 -3.36 -43.86 6.45
CA ARG A 486 -2.31 -44.65 5.79
C ARG A 486 -1.07 -43.86 5.39
N THR A 487 -1.22 -42.55 5.16
CA THR A 487 -0.24 -41.76 4.41
C THR A 487 0.32 -40.57 5.20
N THR A 488 -0.36 -40.17 6.28
CA THR A 488 0.00 -38.98 7.07
C THR A 488 0.81 -39.38 8.32
N GLU A 489 1.76 -38.54 8.71
CA GLU A 489 2.50 -38.71 9.97
C GLU A 489 1.58 -38.64 11.19
N GLU A 490 1.87 -39.45 12.22
CA GLU A 490 1.07 -39.57 13.46
C GLU A 490 0.74 -38.20 14.10
N LYS A 491 1.66 -37.23 13.98
CA LYS A 491 1.52 -35.89 14.55
C LYS A 491 0.47 -35.02 13.81
N LEU A 492 0.37 -35.16 12.49
CA LEU A 492 -0.54 -34.39 11.64
C LEU A 492 -1.87 -35.10 11.39
N LYS A 493 -1.93 -36.39 11.67
CA LYS A 493 -3.11 -37.25 11.47
C LYS A 493 -4.35 -36.68 12.17
N ASN A 494 -4.26 -36.41 13.47
CA ASN A 494 -5.40 -35.91 14.25
C ASN A 494 -5.89 -34.56 13.71
N ALA A 495 -4.96 -33.66 13.35
CA ALA A 495 -5.32 -32.35 12.80
C ALA A 495 -6.10 -32.48 11.48
N TYR A 496 -5.73 -33.38 10.58
CA TYR A 496 -6.45 -33.56 9.32
C TYR A 496 -7.77 -34.32 9.47
N GLU A 497 -7.87 -35.24 10.43
CA GLU A 497 -9.12 -35.92 10.78
C GLU A 497 -10.14 -34.92 11.37
N ASP A 498 -9.71 -34.06 12.30
CA ASP A 498 -10.55 -33.01 12.89
C ASP A 498 -11.12 -32.07 11.79
N GLU A 499 -10.29 -31.61 10.85
CA GLU A 499 -10.74 -30.73 9.75
C GLU A 499 -11.70 -31.43 8.78
N LEU A 500 -11.49 -32.72 8.54
CA LEU A 500 -12.37 -33.53 7.70
C LEU A 500 -13.74 -33.73 8.37
N GLU A 501 -13.79 -33.92 9.70
CA GLU A 501 -15.05 -34.03 10.44
C GLU A 501 -15.86 -32.72 10.42
N VAL A 502 -15.19 -31.56 10.57
CA VAL A 502 -15.84 -30.25 10.43
C VAL A 502 -16.36 -30.06 9.00
N LEU A 503 -15.59 -30.47 8.00
CA LEU A 503 -16.03 -30.42 6.60
C LEU A 503 -17.26 -31.30 6.38
N MET A 504 -17.24 -32.55 6.86
CA MET A 504 -18.38 -33.47 6.79
C MET A 504 -19.64 -32.87 7.43
N SER A 505 -19.49 -32.21 8.58
CA SER A 505 -20.60 -31.51 9.24
C SER A 505 -21.18 -30.39 8.37
N CYS A 506 -20.35 -29.68 7.60
CA CYS A 506 -20.81 -28.67 6.64
C CYS A 506 -21.55 -29.29 5.44
N PHE A 507 -21.09 -30.44 4.95
CA PHE A 507 -21.81 -31.23 3.94
C PHE A 507 -23.18 -31.68 4.45
N GLU A 508 -23.28 -32.14 5.69
CA GLU A 508 -24.55 -32.57 6.28
C GLU A 508 -25.54 -31.40 6.46
N ARG A 509 -25.07 -30.22 6.85
CA ARG A 509 -25.91 -29.02 6.94
C ARG A 509 -26.39 -28.52 5.57
N THR A 510 -25.55 -28.67 4.54
CA THR A 510 -25.84 -28.16 3.19
C THR A 510 -26.72 -29.12 2.40
N PHE A 511 -26.39 -30.41 2.41
CA PHE A 511 -27.04 -31.42 1.58
C PHE A 511 -28.03 -32.29 2.36
N GLY A 512 -28.19 -32.13 3.67
CA GLY A 512 -29.09 -32.95 4.50
C GLY A 512 -28.59 -34.36 4.79
N LYS A 513 -29.37 -35.15 5.54
CA LYS A 513 -29.07 -36.57 5.84
C LYS A 513 -30.17 -37.50 5.32
N GLY A 514 -29.79 -38.57 4.63
CA GLY A 514 -30.70 -39.68 4.33
C GLY A 514 -31.78 -39.29 3.32
N LYS A 515 -33.05 -39.30 3.74
CA LYS A 515 -34.21 -39.07 2.86
C LYS A 515 -34.41 -37.61 2.46
N ASP A 516 -33.82 -36.67 3.19
CA ASP A 516 -33.93 -35.22 2.95
C ASP A 516 -32.79 -34.69 2.08
N ALA A 517 -31.97 -35.58 1.51
CA ALA A 517 -30.79 -35.16 0.78
C ALA A 517 -31.14 -34.64 -0.61
N ALA A 518 -30.78 -33.39 -0.89
CA ALA A 518 -31.05 -32.74 -2.16
C ALA A 518 -29.73 -32.31 -2.82
N LEU A 519 -29.46 -32.82 -4.04
CA LEU A 519 -28.29 -32.43 -4.82
C LEU A 519 -28.35 -30.98 -5.33
N ASP A 520 -29.56 -30.44 -5.44
CA ASP A 520 -29.85 -29.04 -5.83
C ASP A 520 -29.98 -28.10 -4.61
N ALA A 521 -29.43 -28.50 -3.45
CA ALA A 521 -29.46 -27.67 -2.26
C ALA A 521 -28.61 -26.39 -2.47
N VAL A 522 -29.24 -25.23 -2.22
CA VAL A 522 -28.56 -23.94 -2.18
C VAL A 522 -28.02 -23.77 -0.76
N GLY A 523 -26.70 -23.90 -0.61
CA GLY A 523 -26.03 -23.73 0.69
C GLY A 523 -26.18 -22.30 1.22
N LYS A 524 -26.24 -22.18 2.56
CA LYS A 524 -26.17 -20.87 3.23
C LYS A 524 -24.70 -20.43 3.28
N LEU A 525 -24.43 -19.15 3.01
CA LEU A 525 -23.07 -18.62 3.01
C LEU A 525 -22.40 -18.82 4.38
N GLU A 526 -23.16 -18.64 5.47
CA GLU A 526 -22.69 -18.81 6.85
C GLU A 526 -22.18 -20.23 7.14
N ASP A 527 -22.88 -21.26 6.65
CA ASP A 527 -22.52 -22.66 6.86
C ASP A 527 -21.24 -23.05 6.11
N VAL A 528 -21.06 -22.53 4.90
CA VAL A 528 -19.88 -22.80 4.07
C VAL A 528 -18.66 -22.03 4.57
N ILE A 529 -18.84 -20.76 4.97
CA ILE A 529 -17.75 -19.94 5.53
C ILE A 529 -17.34 -20.42 6.93
N SER A 530 -18.26 -21.04 7.69
CA SER A 530 -17.98 -21.59 9.02
C SER A 530 -16.78 -22.55 9.03
N TRP A 531 -16.60 -23.35 7.97
CA TRP A 531 -15.45 -24.25 7.86
C TRP A 531 -14.14 -23.45 7.76
N VAL A 532 -14.08 -22.47 6.84
CA VAL A 532 -12.91 -21.61 6.64
C VAL A 532 -12.54 -20.83 7.89
N TYR A 533 -13.54 -20.43 8.68
CA TYR A 533 -13.34 -19.70 9.94
C TYR A 533 -12.70 -20.56 11.05
N GLN A 534 -12.85 -21.88 10.99
CA GLN A 534 -12.41 -22.83 12.01
C GLN A 534 -11.08 -23.53 11.69
N LEU A 535 -10.57 -23.36 10.45
CA LEU A 535 -9.32 -23.98 9.99
C LEU A 535 -8.14 -23.74 10.94
N GLY A 536 -7.54 -24.85 11.39
CA GLY A 536 -6.33 -24.91 12.19
C GLY A 536 -5.05 -24.61 11.41
N ASP A 537 -4.00 -24.21 12.15
CA ASP A 537 -2.73 -23.80 11.55
C ASP A 537 -1.94 -24.97 10.94
N ASP A 538 -2.03 -26.18 11.52
CA ASP A 538 -1.34 -27.39 11.02
C ASP A 538 -1.86 -27.82 9.64
N TYR A 539 -3.18 -27.73 9.40
CA TYR A 539 -3.78 -27.94 8.08
C TYR A 539 -3.32 -26.90 7.07
N MET A 540 -3.28 -25.64 7.49
CA MET A 540 -2.84 -24.53 6.63
C MET A 540 -1.37 -24.61 6.25
N GLU A 541 -0.52 -25.09 7.16
CA GLU A 541 0.89 -25.34 6.85
C GLU A 541 1.03 -26.42 5.77
N GLY A 542 0.33 -27.56 5.90
CA GLY A 542 0.32 -28.61 4.88
C GLY A 542 -0.23 -28.14 3.53
N LEU A 543 -1.27 -27.30 3.55
CA LEU A 543 -1.81 -26.69 2.33
C LEU A 543 -0.81 -25.74 1.67
N CYS A 544 -0.03 -24.97 2.45
CA CYS A 544 1.06 -24.13 1.93
C CYS A 544 2.23 -24.95 1.39
N GLN A 545 2.53 -26.09 2.00
CA GLN A 545 3.55 -27.05 1.54
C GLN A 545 3.09 -27.86 0.32
N ARG A 546 1.80 -27.75 -0.06
CA ARG A 546 1.17 -28.46 -1.19
C ARG A 546 1.14 -29.96 -0.97
N ASP A 547 0.82 -30.37 0.25
CA ASP A 547 0.63 -31.77 0.58
C ASP A 547 -0.66 -32.30 -0.04
N LEU A 548 -0.62 -33.57 -0.46
CA LEU A 548 -1.72 -34.22 -1.17
C LEU A 548 -3.05 -34.15 -0.40
N ILE A 549 -3.02 -34.48 0.89
CA ILE A 549 -4.24 -34.59 1.71
C ILE A 549 -4.94 -33.23 1.91
N PRO A 550 -4.27 -32.15 2.37
CA PRO A 550 -4.90 -30.83 2.42
C PRO A 550 -5.45 -30.34 1.09
N MET A 551 -4.75 -30.59 -0.03
CA MET A 551 -5.26 -30.23 -1.35
C MET A 551 -6.52 -31.01 -1.73
N VAL A 552 -6.58 -32.30 -1.40
CA VAL A 552 -7.76 -33.14 -1.65
C VAL A 552 -8.96 -32.69 -0.78
N ILE A 553 -8.75 -32.35 0.49
CA ILE A 553 -9.79 -31.82 1.37
C ILE A 553 -10.31 -30.47 0.83
N LEU A 554 -9.42 -29.56 0.41
CA LEU A 554 -9.80 -28.31 -0.24
C LEU A 554 -10.59 -28.53 -1.54
N GLY A 555 -10.21 -29.53 -2.34
CA GLY A 555 -10.94 -29.89 -3.55
C GLY A 555 -12.37 -30.36 -3.27
N HIS A 556 -12.61 -31.05 -2.14
CA HIS A 556 -13.97 -31.40 -1.71
C HIS A 556 -14.74 -30.18 -1.21
N PHE A 557 -14.09 -29.27 -0.47
CA PHE A 557 -14.71 -28.00 -0.08
C PHE A 557 -15.23 -27.19 -1.28
N CYS A 558 -14.62 -27.30 -2.46
CA CYS A 558 -15.10 -26.63 -3.67
C CYS A 558 -16.53 -27.05 -4.09
N VAL A 559 -17.00 -28.23 -3.67
CA VAL A 559 -18.39 -28.65 -3.90
C VAL A 559 -19.36 -27.84 -3.04
N LEU A 560 -19.03 -27.59 -1.77
CA LEU A 560 -19.79 -26.66 -0.92
C LEU A 560 -19.72 -25.24 -1.46
N LEU A 561 -18.56 -24.83 -1.95
CA LEU A 561 -18.40 -23.50 -2.55
C LEU A 561 -19.34 -23.33 -3.75
N ARG A 562 -19.48 -24.37 -4.57
CA ARG A 562 -20.35 -24.37 -5.76
C ARG A 562 -21.83 -24.16 -5.43
N THR A 563 -22.34 -24.68 -4.31
CA THR A 563 -23.76 -24.49 -3.94
C THR A 563 -24.07 -23.02 -3.63
N VAL A 564 -23.07 -22.28 -3.15
CA VAL A 564 -23.14 -20.85 -2.81
C VAL A 564 -22.90 -19.96 -4.03
N GLU A 565 -22.08 -20.39 -5.00
CA GLU A 565 -21.82 -19.65 -6.25
C GLU A 565 -23.10 -19.34 -7.05
N VAL A 566 -24.11 -20.21 -6.97
CA VAL A 566 -25.38 -20.04 -7.69
C VAL A 566 -26.16 -18.83 -7.19
N ARG A 567 -26.07 -18.55 -5.88
CA ARG A 567 -26.80 -17.46 -5.22
C ARG A 567 -25.98 -16.18 -5.11
N HIS A 568 -24.66 -16.30 -4.95
CA HIS A 568 -23.78 -15.17 -4.69
C HIS A 568 -22.82 -14.93 -5.84
N TRP A 569 -23.10 -13.87 -6.61
CA TRP A 569 -22.32 -13.49 -7.79
C TRP A 569 -20.83 -13.23 -7.51
N PHE A 570 -20.49 -12.78 -6.29
CA PHE A 570 -19.10 -12.49 -5.91
C PHE A 570 -18.28 -13.76 -5.63
N MET A 571 -18.93 -14.92 -5.50
CA MET A 571 -18.26 -16.22 -5.40
C MET A 571 -18.10 -16.91 -6.76
N HIS A 572 -18.64 -16.35 -7.83
CA HIS A 572 -18.64 -16.99 -9.14
C HIS A 572 -17.23 -17.31 -9.66
N GLU A 573 -17.06 -18.52 -10.21
CA GLU A 573 -15.83 -19.09 -10.79
C GLU A 573 -14.79 -19.59 -9.78
N TRP A 574 -14.94 -19.34 -8.47
CA TRP A 574 -13.95 -19.73 -7.46
C TRP A 574 -13.81 -21.25 -7.31
N ALA A 575 -14.91 -22.00 -7.21
CA ALA A 575 -14.88 -23.47 -7.06
C ALA A 575 -14.16 -24.12 -8.24
N SER A 576 -14.51 -23.69 -9.46
CA SER A 576 -13.90 -24.22 -10.67
C SER A 576 -12.42 -23.85 -10.82
N HIS A 577 -12.03 -22.66 -10.36
CA HIS A 577 -10.66 -22.20 -10.40
C HIS A 577 -9.77 -22.98 -9.42
N ILE A 578 -10.20 -23.11 -8.16
CA ILE A 578 -9.43 -23.80 -7.12
C ILE A 578 -9.16 -25.26 -7.51
N ILE A 579 -10.18 -25.98 -8.01
CA ILE A 579 -9.99 -27.37 -8.47
C ILE A 579 -8.99 -27.45 -9.63
N LYS A 580 -9.04 -26.52 -10.61
CA LYS A 580 -8.10 -26.52 -11.73
C LYS A 580 -6.67 -26.26 -11.27
N GLU A 581 -6.47 -25.35 -10.33
CA GLU A 581 -5.15 -25.04 -9.75
C GLU A 581 -4.62 -26.23 -8.93
N ILE A 582 -5.46 -26.90 -8.14
CA ILE A 582 -5.07 -28.13 -7.41
C ILE A 582 -4.58 -29.20 -8.39
N LEU A 583 -5.32 -29.43 -9.48
CA LEU A 583 -4.93 -30.42 -10.50
C LEU A 583 -3.65 -30.03 -11.25
N ALA A 584 -3.40 -28.73 -11.44
CA ALA A 584 -2.16 -28.24 -12.03
C ALA A 584 -0.95 -28.43 -11.10
N ILE A 585 -1.16 -28.35 -9.79
CA ILE A 585 -0.12 -28.51 -8.76
C ILE A 585 0.19 -29.99 -8.50
N SER A 586 -0.84 -30.84 -8.36
CA SER A 586 -0.68 -32.25 -8.02
C SER A 586 -1.56 -33.11 -8.91
N GLN A 587 -0.93 -33.77 -9.88
CA GLN A 587 -1.62 -34.70 -10.78
C GLN A 587 -2.16 -35.94 -10.04
N ASP A 588 -1.53 -36.31 -8.92
CA ASP A 588 -1.92 -37.44 -8.05
C ASP A 588 -3.23 -37.18 -7.28
N SER A 589 -3.63 -35.92 -7.12
CA SER A 589 -4.90 -35.55 -6.50
C SER A 589 -6.12 -35.94 -7.34
N ARG A 590 -5.94 -36.15 -8.66
CA ARG A 590 -7.04 -36.41 -9.60
C ARG A 590 -7.83 -37.68 -9.28
N GLN A 591 -7.17 -38.71 -8.75
CA GLN A 591 -7.84 -39.97 -8.38
C GLN A 591 -8.83 -39.76 -7.21
N TRP A 592 -8.49 -38.87 -6.27
CA TRP A 592 -9.29 -38.54 -5.09
C TRP A 592 -10.36 -37.49 -5.36
N LEU A 593 -10.21 -36.72 -6.45
CA LEU A 593 -11.13 -35.64 -6.83
C LEU A 593 -12.12 -36.04 -7.93
N SER A 594 -12.30 -37.35 -8.19
CA SER A 594 -13.20 -37.85 -9.23
C SER A 594 -14.66 -37.41 -9.02
N TRP A 595 -15.16 -37.47 -7.78
CA TRP A 595 -16.51 -37.02 -7.42
C TRP A 595 -16.67 -35.49 -7.45
N PRO A 596 -15.79 -34.67 -6.85
CA PRO A 596 -15.85 -33.21 -7.02
C PRO A 596 -15.80 -32.77 -8.49
N LEU A 597 -14.98 -33.42 -9.33
CA LEU A 597 -14.87 -33.10 -10.76
C LEU A 597 -16.15 -33.41 -11.54
N SER A 598 -16.83 -34.51 -11.21
CA SER A 598 -18.11 -34.87 -11.82
C SER A 598 -19.22 -33.91 -11.40
N TYR A 599 -19.27 -33.53 -10.12
CA TYR A 599 -20.24 -32.56 -9.60
C TYR A 599 -20.06 -31.17 -10.23
N LEU A 600 -18.82 -30.68 -10.33
CA LEU A 600 -18.54 -29.38 -10.96
C LEU A 600 -18.69 -29.38 -12.49
N LYS A 601 -18.94 -30.54 -13.12
CA LYS A 601 -19.03 -30.71 -14.58
C LYS A 601 -17.76 -30.22 -15.30
N LEU A 602 -16.59 -30.48 -14.74
CA LEU A 602 -15.28 -30.06 -15.29
C LEU A 602 -14.56 -31.16 -16.09
N GLN A 603 -15.31 -32.11 -16.65
CA GLN A 603 -14.73 -33.11 -17.55
C GLN A 603 -14.51 -32.52 -18.94
N GLU A 604 -13.34 -31.94 -19.14
CA GLU A 604 -12.48 -32.04 -20.35
C GLU A 604 -11.14 -31.33 -20.11
#